data_AF-A0A7V4V636-F1
#
_entry.id   AF-A0A7V4V636-F1
#
_cell.length_a   1.000
_cell.length_b   1.000
_cell.length_c   1.000
_cell.angle_alpha   90.00
_cell.angle_beta   90.00
_cell.angle_gamma   90.00
#
_symmetry.space_group_name_H-M   'P 1'
#
loop_
_entity.id
_entity.type
_entity.pdbx_description
1 polymer ?
#
loop_
_entity_poly.entity_id
_entity_poly.type
_entity_poly.pdbx_seq_one_letter_code
_entity_poly.pdbx_strand_id
1 'polypeptide(L)' 'NDEKNEEIDFTDNGNIKIKKVIIYNLKGKICYEINSAPFSINKEKLKNFSLGTYIYKIITVDNKKLIGTFTYMK' A
#
# COMPACT_ATOMS: atom_id res chain seq x y z
N ASN A 1 -22.53 -9.13 10.02
CA ASN A 1 -21.80 -8.14 10.83
C ASN A 1 -20.53 -7.84 10.08
N ASP A 2 -20.49 -6.71 9.37
CA ASP A 2 -19.44 -6.28 8.43
C ASP A 2 -18.03 -6.51 8.98
N GLU A 3 -17.42 -7.64 8.61
CA GLU A 3 -15.99 -7.83 8.74
C GLU A 3 -15.39 -6.90 7.68
N LYS A 4 -15.06 -5.66 8.07
CA LYS A 4 -14.22 -4.79 7.24
C LYS A 4 -12.98 -5.63 6.92
N ASN A 5 -12.91 -6.14 5.70
CA ASN A 5 -11.67 -6.69 5.17
C ASN A 5 -10.65 -5.57 5.34
N GLU A 6 -9.68 -5.78 6.23
CA GLU A 6 -8.53 -4.88 6.38
C GLU A 6 -7.72 -4.98 5.09
N GLU A 7 -8.19 -4.28 4.07
CA GLU A 7 -7.54 -4.11 2.80
C GLU A 7 -7.07 -2.66 2.74
N ILE A 8 -5.81 -2.48 2.37
CA ILE A 8 -5.29 -1.18 1.98
C ILE A 8 -5.33 -1.16 0.47
N ASP A 9 -6.33 -0.47 -0.07
CA ASP A 9 -6.41 -0.20 -1.49
C ASP A 9 -5.62 1.07 -1.83
N PHE A 10 -4.74 0.97 -2.83
CA PHE A 10 -3.92 2.09 -3.30
C PHE A 10 -4.50 2.71 -4.57
N THR A 11 -5.64 2.24 -5.07
CA THR A 11 -6.31 2.83 -6.22
C THR A 11 -7.14 4.03 -5.75
N ASP A 12 -6.63 5.24 -5.97
CA ASP A 12 -7.43 6.44 -5.72
C ASP A 12 -8.58 6.48 -6.76
N ASN A 13 -9.75 6.01 -6.34
CA ASN A 13 -11.04 6.09 -7.03
C ASN A 13 -10.98 5.84 -8.55
N GLY A 14 -10.19 4.85 -9.00
CA GLY A 14 -10.10 4.42 -10.40
C GLY A 14 -9.54 5.42 -11.41
N ASN A 15 -9.19 6.66 -11.02
CA ASN A 15 -8.78 7.70 -11.95
C ASN A 15 -7.26 7.80 -12.15
N ILE A 16 -6.46 7.17 -11.30
CA ILE A 16 -5.01 7.07 -11.47
C ILE A 16 -4.58 5.73 -12.04
N LYS A 17 -3.86 5.79 -13.16
CA LYS A 17 -3.15 4.65 -13.73
C LYS A 17 -1.85 4.42 -12.94
N ILE A 18 -1.86 3.43 -12.07
CA ILE A 18 -0.72 3.06 -11.24
C ILE A 18 0.25 2.19 -12.05
N LYS A 19 1.54 2.50 -11.96
CA LYS A 19 2.64 1.71 -12.52
C LYS A 19 3.22 0.75 -11.48
N LYS A 20 3.45 1.24 -10.25
CA LYS A 20 3.87 0.42 -9.12
C LYS A 20 3.60 1.10 -7.77
N VAL A 21 3.49 0.29 -6.73
CA VAL A 21 3.43 0.73 -5.32
C VAL A 21 4.61 0.15 -4.57
N ILE A 22 5.31 0.97 -3.79
CA ILE A 22 6.40 0.54 -2.92
C ILE A 22 6.08 0.95 -1.50
N ILE A 23 6.26 0.05 -0.55
CA ILE A 23 6.00 0.28 0.86
C ILE A 23 7.28 0.16 1.64
N TYR A 24 7.51 1.14 2.49
CA TYR A 24 8.68 1.28 3.34
C TYR A 24 8.23 1.31 4.81
N ASN A 25 9.05 0.77 5.70
CA ASN A 25 8.91 1.10 7.12
C ASN A 25 9.50 2.50 7.41
N LEU A 26 9.29 3.02 8.62
CA LEU A 26 9.88 4.30 9.05
C LEU A 26 11.42 4.33 9.05
N LYS A 27 12.07 3.16 8.96
CA LYS A 27 13.54 3.05 8.82
C LYS A 27 14.00 3.15 7.37
N GLY A 28 13.08 3.37 6.41
CA GLY A 28 13.37 3.47 4.97
C GLY A 28 13.61 2.13 4.26
N LYS A 29 13.43 0.99 4.94
CA LYS A 29 13.57 -0.33 4.33
C LYS A 29 12.30 -0.68 3.55
N ILE A 30 12.46 -1.15 2.32
CA ILE A 30 11.35 -1.70 1.51
C ILE A 30 10.82 -2.95 2.21
N CYS A 31 9.54 -2.92 2.52
CA CYS A 31 8.79 -4.04 3.10
C CYS A 31 8.00 -4.80 2.04
N TYR A 32 7.46 -4.09 1.04
CA TYR A 32 6.62 -4.69 0.02
C TYR A 32 6.60 -3.87 -1.27
N GLU A 33 6.41 -4.54 -2.41
CA GLU A 33 6.31 -3.92 -3.73
C GLU A 33 5.20 -4.58 -4.54
N ILE A 34 4.43 -3.76 -5.26
CA ILE A 34 3.35 -4.19 -6.15
C ILE A 34 3.64 -3.59 -7.52
N ASN A 35 3.91 -4.44 -8.52
CA ASN A 35 4.26 -4.00 -9.88
C ASN A 35 3.14 -4.28 -10.90
N SER A 36 2.05 -4.91 -10.48
CA SER A 36 0.90 -5.25 -11.31
C SER A 36 -0.38 -5.24 -10.48
N ALA A 37 -1.51 -4.96 -11.13
CA ALA A 37 -2.81 -5.00 -10.47
C ALA A 37 -3.14 -6.41 -9.93
N PRO A 38 -3.93 -6.52 -8.84
CA PRO A 38 -4.52 -5.43 -8.06
C PRO A 38 -3.50 -4.68 -7.19
N PHE A 39 -3.60 -3.36 -7.15
CA PHE A 39 -2.77 -2.49 -6.31
C PHE A 39 -3.38 -2.36 -4.92
N SER A 40 -3.54 -3.49 -4.24
CA SER A 40 -4.06 -3.56 -2.88
C SER A 40 -3.28 -4.57 -2.02
N ILE A 41 -3.37 -4.41 -0.70
CA ILE A 41 -2.83 -5.36 0.27
C ILE A 41 -3.96 -5.85 1.14
N ASN A 42 -4.23 -7.14 1.01
CA ASN A 42 -5.20 -7.83 1.84
C ASN A 42 -4.67 -8.13 3.25
N LYS A 43 -5.58 -8.53 4.14
CA LYS A 43 -5.30 -8.91 5.52
C LYS A 43 -4.22 -9.98 5.66
N GLU A 44 -4.18 -10.97 4.75
CA GLU A 44 -3.17 -12.03 4.80
C GLU A 44 -1.76 -11.52 4.56
N LYS A 45 -1.59 -10.60 3.60
CA LYS A 45 -0.31 -9.94 3.38
C LYS A 45 0.04 -9.02 4.55
N LEU A 46 -0.93 -8.28 5.10
CA LEU A 46 -0.73 -7.42 6.29
C LEU A 46 -0.27 -8.20 7.53
N LYS A 47 -0.67 -9.46 7.71
CA LYS A 47 -0.18 -10.30 8.83
C LYS A 47 1.33 -10.48 8.84
N ASN A 48 2.00 -10.34 7.69
CA ASN A 48 3.46 -10.41 7.60
C ASN A 48 4.15 -9.07 7.95
N PHE A 49 3.38 -8.00 8.13
CA PHE A 49 3.87 -6.70 8.55
C PHE A 49 3.96 -6.67 10.07
N SER A 50 5.02 -6.05 10.57
CA SER A 50 5.12 -5.73 11.99
C SER A 50 4.13 -4.62 12.33
N LEU A 51 3.71 -4.55 13.59
CA LEU A 51 2.91 -3.42 14.05
C LEU A 51 3.71 -2.12 13.90
N GLY A 52 3.06 -1.08 13.39
CA GLY A 52 3.70 0.22 13.21
C GLY A 52 3.19 1.01 12.02
N THR A 53 3.86 2.14 11.79
CA THR A 53 3.55 3.04 10.66
C THR A 53 4.44 2.71 9.47
N TYR A 54 3.83 2.74 8.29
CA TYR A 54 4.45 2.46 7.01
C TYR A 54 4.21 3.63 6.07
N ILE A 55 5.19 3.88 5.21
CA ILE A 55 5.13 4.89 4.15
C ILE A 55 4.92 4.13 2.85
N TYR A 56 3.91 4.49 2.07
CA TYR A 56 3.70 3.94 0.74
C TYR A 56 3.95 5.01 -0.32
N LYS A 57 4.51 4.57 -1.44
CA LYS A 57 4.83 5.40 -2.60
C LYS A 57 4.20 4.77 -3.83
N ILE A 58 3.23 5.47 -4.39
CA ILE A 58 2.57 5.11 -5.64
C ILE A 58 3.28 5.86 -6.76
N ILE A 59 3.75 5.12 -7.76
CA ILE A 59 4.30 5.67 -8.99
C ILE A 59 3.26 5.42 -10.07
N THR A 60 2.76 6.49 -10.70
CA THR A 60 1.80 6.40 -11.79
C THR A 60 2.49 6.19 -13.13
N VAL A 61 1.73 5.81 -14.16
CA VAL A 61 2.25 5.69 -15.54
C VAL A 61 2.76 7.03 -16.07
N ASP A 62 2.15 8.14 -15.68
CA ASP A 62 2.60 9.51 -15.97
C ASP A 62 3.82 9.96 -15.14
N ASN A 63 4.48 9.02 -14.46
CA ASN A 63 5.63 9.23 -13.57
C ASN A 63 5.37 10.21 -12.40
N LYS A 64 4.11 10.45 -12.04
CA LYS A 64 3.77 11.15 -10.80
C LYS A 64 4.05 10.23 -9.61
N LYS A 65 4.48 10.82 -8.50
CA LYS A 65 4.76 10.12 -7.25
C LYS A 65 3.77 10.62 -6.21
N LEU A 66 2.92 9.72 -5.73
CA LEU A 66 2.06 9.97 -4.58
C LEU A 66 2.68 9.26 -3.39
N ILE A 67 2.74 9.94 -2.26
CA ILE A 67 3.29 9.40 -1.02
C ILE A 67 2.23 9.56 0.05
N GLY A 68 1.99 8.49 0.79
CA GLY A 68 1.13 8.53 1.96
C GLY A 68 1.67 7.61 3.03
N THR A 69 0.95 7.55 4.14
CA THR A 69 1.28 6.69 5.27
C THR A 69 0.06 5.92 5.71
N PHE A 70 0.25 4.69 6.17
CA PHE A 70 -0.76 3.93 6.89
C PHE A 70 -0.16 3.37 8.18
N THR A 71 -0.99 3.18 9.19
CA THR A 71 -0.58 2.56 10.44
C THR A 71 -1.28 1.20 10.55
N TYR A 72 -0.49 0.15 10.70
CA TYR A 72 -1.00 -1.19 10.96
C TYR A 72 -1.01 -1.43 12.47
N MET A 73 -2.21 -1.57 13.02
CA MET A 73 -2.50 -1.90 14.42
C MET A 73 -3.42 -3.13 14.41
N LYS A 74 -3.17 -4.09 15.30
CA LYS A 74 -3.95 -5.33 15.42
C LYS A 74 -5.07 -5.17 16.44
#